data_AF-A0A7C2B837-F1
#
_entry.id   AF-A0A7C2B837-F1
#
_cell.length_a   1.000
_cell.length_b   1.000
_cell.length_c   1.000
_cell.angle_alpha   90.00
_cell.angle_beta   90.00
_cell.angle_gamma   90.00
#
_symmetry.space_group_name_H-M   'P 1'
#
loop_
_entity.id
_entity.type
_entity.pdbx_description
1 polymer ?
#
loop_
_entity_poly.entity_id
_entity_poly.type
_entity_poly.pdbx_seq_one_letter_code
_entity_poly.pdbx_strand_id
1 'polypeptide(L)'
;MPSAGDPQPVKLYLEVSRHRLRQSLVTVDGIVRTTVYLRLRGKVRRTDRPVRQTLGSLPRVRLISDSAGSGVMPHCEDRGKAWQALADWIKFTIIFKDPAVERGQYENRLKAEDWAHRGTAQSRKADLYDWQRDESVLQRLRPRYRPLRDRLMEAIGRPRQADFDRLYPNEYDDIGFSDAARKRIKELKVVFGSDIFGEGEVVPNAYDT
;
A
#
# COMPACT_ATOMS: atom_id res chain seq x y z
N MET A 1 -15.46 -8.60 -33.53
CA MET A 1 -15.05 -9.72 -32.65
C MET A 1 -14.66 -9.14 -31.30
N PRO A 2 -15.26 -9.53 -30.17
CA PRO A 2 -14.80 -9.05 -28.88
C PRO A 2 -13.47 -9.75 -28.57
N SER A 3 -12.43 -8.95 -28.36
CA SER A 3 -11.15 -9.40 -27.81
C SER A 3 -11.44 -10.23 -26.55
N ALA A 4 -10.86 -11.42 -26.46
CA ALA A 4 -10.86 -12.22 -25.24
C ALA A 4 -10.05 -11.46 -24.18
N GLY A 5 -10.69 -10.46 -23.56
CA GLY A 5 -10.12 -9.71 -22.46
C GLY A 5 -9.79 -10.68 -21.34
N ASP A 6 -8.57 -10.61 -20.83
CA ASP A 6 -8.17 -11.36 -19.64
C ASP A 6 -9.27 -11.22 -18.58
N PRO A 7 -9.78 -12.33 -18.04
CA PRO A 7 -10.95 -12.28 -17.20
C PRO A 7 -10.61 -11.54 -15.91
N GLN A 8 -11.06 -10.27 -15.82
CA GLN A 8 -10.83 -9.46 -14.65
C GLN A 8 -11.48 -10.12 -13.42
N PRO A 9 -10.80 -10.12 -12.26
CA PRO A 9 -11.36 -10.70 -11.05
C PRO A 9 -12.64 -9.93 -10.65
N VAL A 10 -13.73 -10.68 -10.49
CA VAL A 10 -15.05 -10.14 -10.09
C VAL A 10 -15.03 -9.70 -8.61
N LYS A 11 -14.13 -10.27 -7.81
CA LYS A 11 -13.93 -9.88 -6.41
C LYS A 11 -12.48 -10.08 -6.00
N LEU A 12 -11.89 -9.06 -5.38
CA LEU A 12 -10.58 -9.11 -4.75
C LEU A 12 -10.72 -9.36 -3.24
N TYR A 13 -9.84 -10.17 -2.67
CA TYR A 13 -9.78 -10.37 -1.23
C TYR A 13 -8.37 -10.77 -0.77
N LEU A 14 -8.08 -10.52 0.50
CA LEU A 14 -6.81 -10.87 1.13
C LEU A 14 -7.00 -12.14 1.97
N GLU A 15 -6.30 -13.20 1.60
CA GLU A 15 -6.21 -14.43 2.40
C GLU A 15 -5.10 -14.27 3.45
N VAL A 16 -5.44 -14.59 4.70
CA VAL A 16 -4.57 -14.42 5.86
C VAL A 16 -4.38 -15.78 6.51
N SER A 17 -3.13 -16.24 6.58
CA SER A 17 -2.76 -17.50 7.24
C SER A 17 -1.81 -17.18 8.40
N ARG A 18 -2.09 -17.71 9.60
CA ARG A 18 -1.26 -17.52 10.79
C ARG A 18 -0.55 -18.81 11.12
N HIS A 19 0.78 -18.77 11.22
CA HIS A 19 1.60 -19.90 11.61
C HIS A 19 2.28 -19.59 12.93
N ARG A 20 1.96 -20.37 13.96
CA ARG A 20 2.63 -20.33 15.25
C ARG A 20 3.79 -21.31 15.22
N LEU A 21 5.00 -20.81 15.47
CA LEU A 21 6.14 -21.70 15.70
C LEU A 21 5.87 -22.46 17.01
N ARG A 22 5.79 -23.79 16.95
CA ARG A 22 5.80 -24.64 18.15
C ARG A 22 7.20 -24.52 18.76
N GLN A 23 7.32 -23.87 19.91
CA GLN A 23 8.58 -23.77 20.62
C GLN A 23 9.04 -25.18 21.03
N SER A 24 10.16 -25.62 20.48
CA SER A 24 11.02 -26.64 21.07
C SER A 24 11.87 -25.95 22.14
N LEU A 25 11.72 -26.40 23.38
CA LEU A 25 12.61 -26.22 24.54
C LEU A 25 13.94 -25.49 24.23
N VAL A 26 13.99 -24.17 24.47
CA VAL A 26 14.93 -23.44 25.34
C VAL A 26 14.40 -22.01 25.39
N THR A 27 13.90 -21.62 26.55
CA THR A 27 13.57 -20.24 26.92
C THR A 27 14.83 -19.39 26.81
N VAL A 28 15.03 -18.78 25.65
CA VAL A 28 15.78 -17.52 25.53
C VAL A 28 14.73 -16.49 25.10
N ASP A 29 14.34 -15.65 26.05
CA ASP A 29 13.54 -14.42 25.90
C ASP A 29 12.00 -14.48 25.87
N GLY A 30 11.33 -15.63 26.01
CA GLY A 30 9.87 -15.66 26.26
C GLY A 30 8.98 -15.07 25.15
N ILE A 31 9.53 -14.71 23.98
CA ILE A 31 8.77 -14.10 22.89
C ILE A 31 8.03 -15.19 22.08
N VAL A 32 6.70 -15.14 22.10
CA VAL A 32 5.87 -15.92 21.18
C VAL A 32 5.95 -15.29 19.79
N ARG A 33 6.58 -15.97 18.84
CA ARG A 33 6.66 -15.54 17.44
C ARG A 33 5.57 -16.23 16.60
N THR A 34 4.55 -15.48 16.23
CA THR A 34 3.56 -15.91 15.22
C THR A 34 3.86 -15.21 13.90
N THR A 35 3.89 -15.93 12.78
CA THR A 35 4.08 -15.30 11.46
C THR A 35 2.76 -15.27 10.70
N VAL A 36 2.39 -14.09 10.18
CA VAL A 36 1.24 -13.88 9.30
C VAL A 36 1.71 -13.90 7.85
N TYR A 37 1.08 -14.76 7.06
CA TYR A 37 1.25 -14.85 5.61
C TYR A 37 0.03 -14.25 4.95
N LEU A 38 0.28 -13.41 3.94
CA LEU A 38 -0.71 -12.55 3.31
C LEU A 38 -0.71 -12.82 1.80
N ARG A 39 -1.82 -13.35 1.27
CA ARG A 39 -1.96 -13.69 -0.16
C ARG A 39 -3.09 -12.89 -0.79
N LEU A 40 -2.78 -12.21 -1.89
CA LEU A 40 -3.77 -11.51 -2.70
C LEU A 40 -4.48 -12.52 -3.59
N ARG A 41 -5.81 -12.56 -3.49
CA ARG A 41 -6.63 -13.49 -4.25
C ARG A 41 -7.70 -12.75 -5.06
N GLY A 42 -7.99 -13.30 -6.23
CA GLY A 42 -9.11 -12.90 -7.07
C GLY A 42 -10.09 -14.06 -7.23
N LYS A 43 -11.40 -13.77 -7.17
CA LYS A 43 -12.41 -14.69 -7.71
C LYS A 43 -12.63 -14.35 -9.17
N VAL A 44 -12.30 -15.29 -10.05
CA VAL A 44 -12.55 -15.17 -11.48
C VAL A 44 -13.76 -16.04 -11.81
N ARG A 45 -14.74 -15.48 -12.52
CA ARG A 45 -15.81 -16.29 -13.11
C ARG A 45 -15.24 -16.94 -14.37
N ARG A 46 -14.80 -18.19 -14.24
CA ARG A 46 -14.49 -19.07 -15.38
C ARG A 46 -15.49 -20.22 -15.32
N THR A 47 -16.38 -20.27 -16.31
CA THR A 47 -17.50 -21.24 -16.40
C THR A 47 -18.34 -21.29 -15.11
N ASP A 48 -19.26 -22.26 -14.98
CA ASP A 48 -20.34 -22.31 -13.96
C ASP A 48 -19.88 -22.30 -12.49
N ARG A 49 -18.58 -22.17 -12.19
CA ARG A 49 -18.04 -22.13 -10.83
C ARG A 49 -16.98 -21.03 -10.65
N PRO A 50 -17.07 -20.20 -9.58
CA PRO A 50 -16.04 -19.21 -9.30
C PRO A 50 -14.72 -19.87 -8.87
N VAL A 51 -13.65 -19.63 -9.61
CA VAL A 51 -12.30 -20.14 -9.30
C VAL A 51 -11.52 -19.08 -8.50
N ARG A 52 -10.85 -19.51 -7.43
CA ARG A 52 -9.95 -18.67 -6.63
C ARG A 52 -8.56 -18.69 -7.25
N GLN A 53 -8.07 -17.53 -7.67
CA GLN A 53 -6.73 -17.38 -8.24
C GLN A 53 -5.83 -16.59 -7.28
N THR A 54 -4.57 -17.01 -7.12
CA THR A 54 -3.55 -16.17 -6.49
C THR A 54 -3.08 -15.11 -7.46
N LEU A 55 -3.16 -13.85 -7.04
CA LEU A 55 -2.69 -12.71 -7.83
C LEU A 55 -1.32 -12.21 -7.35
N GLY A 56 -0.95 -12.51 -6.11
CA GLY A 56 0.33 -12.12 -5.53
C GLY A 56 0.42 -12.49 -4.05
N SER A 57 1.56 -12.17 -3.44
CA SER A 57 1.79 -12.31 -2.00
C SER A 57 2.37 -11.01 -1.46
N LEU A 58 1.95 -10.61 -0.27
CA LEU A 58 2.54 -9.48 0.45
C LEU A 58 3.68 -10.00 1.35
N PRO A 59 4.62 -9.13 1.77
CA PRO A 59 5.60 -9.45 2.79
C PRO A 59 4.94 -10.09 4.02
N ARG A 60 5.58 -11.16 4.54
CA ARG A 60 5.16 -11.82 5.78
C ARG A 60 5.35 -10.86 6.96
N VAL A 61 4.47 -10.95 7.94
CA VAL A 61 4.51 -10.09 9.14
C VAL A 61 4.72 -10.93 10.37
N ARG A 62 5.83 -10.71 11.08
CA ARG A 62 6.05 -11.31 12.39
C ARG A 62 5.20 -10.58 13.42
N LEU A 63 4.52 -11.35 14.25
CA LEU A 63 3.88 -10.87 15.47
C LEU A 63 4.73 -11.28 16.66
N ILE A 64 5.00 -10.32 17.53
CA ILE A 64 5.90 -10.37 18.67
C ILE A 64 5.06 -10.09 19.91
N SER A 65 5.15 -10.95 20.93
CA SER A 65 4.63 -10.62 22.26
C SER A 65 5.61 -9.70 22.97
N ASP A 66 5.10 -8.65 23.63
CA ASP A 66 5.94 -7.93 24.58
C ASP A 66 6.22 -8.80 25.81
N SER A 67 7.33 -8.51 26.50
CA SER A 67 7.70 -9.19 27.74
C SER A 67 6.75 -8.85 28.91
N ALA A 68 5.92 -7.81 28.76
CA ALA A 68 4.94 -7.37 29.75
C ALA A 68 3.57 -8.05 29.63
N GLY A 69 3.36 -8.93 28.64
CA GLY A 69 2.13 -9.71 28.48
C GLY A 69 0.91 -8.91 28.00
N SER A 70 1.10 -7.70 27.46
CA SER A 70 0.01 -6.78 27.05
C SER A 70 -0.63 -7.17 25.72
N GLY A 71 0.03 -8.00 24.91
CA GLY A 71 -0.55 -8.54 23.69
C GLY A 71 0.48 -8.89 22.61
N VAL A 72 -0.01 -9.54 21.55
CA VAL A 72 0.78 -9.90 20.37
C VAL A 72 0.68 -8.77 19.34
N MET A 73 1.78 -8.05 19.11
CA MET A 73 1.84 -6.90 18.21
C MET A 73 2.65 -7.21 16.95
N PRO A 74 2.31 -6.62 15.79
CA PRO A 74 3.10 -6.78 14.58
C PRO A 74 4.46 -6.08 14.71
N HIS A 75 5.51 -6.71 14.19
CA HIS A 75 6.82 -6.10 14.05
C HIS A 75 6.71 -4.88 13.12
N CYS A 76 7.11 -3.70 13.61
CA CYS A 76 6.84 -2.41 12.97
C CYS A 76 7.29 -2.36 11.50
N GLU A 77 8.54 -2.75 11.20
CA GLU A 77 9.05 -2.74 9.82
C GLU A 77 8.30 -3.71 8.91
N ASP A 78 7.91 -4.87 9.42
CA ASP A 78 7.20 -5.87 8.62
C ASP A 78 5.79 -5.34 8.28
N ARG A 79 5.14 -4.67 9.23
CA ARG A 79 3.86 -4.00 9.01
C ARG A 79 3.99 -2.90 7.95
N GLY A 80 4.98 -2.02 8.07
CA GLY A 80 5.26 -0.97 7.08
C GLY A 80 5.48 -1.53 5.67
N LYS A 81 6.32 -2.58 5.54
CA LYS A 81 6.57 -3.28 4.27
C LYS A 81 5.30 -3.89 3.67
N ALA A 82 4.46 -4.52 4.50
CA ALA A 82 3.21 -5.13 4.04
C ALA A 82 2.20 -4.08 3.52
N TRP A 83 2.06 -2.96 4.22
CA TRP A 83 1.21 -1.84 3.79
C TRP A 83 1.70 -1.20 2.49
N GLN A 84 3.01 -0.95 2.37
CA GLN A 84 3.58 -0.40 1.14
C GLN A 84 3.40 -1.36 -0.05
N ALA A 85 3.67 -2.66 0.14
CA ALA A 85 3.50 -3.65 -0.90
C ALA A 85 2.04 -3.75 -1.40
N LEU A 86 1.06 -3.60 -0.51
CA LEU A 86 -0.35 -3.54 -0.91
C LEU A 86 -0.65 -2.25 -1.71
N ALA A 87 -0.12 -1.11 -1.27
CA ALA A 87 -0.29 0.17 -1.97
C ALA A 87 0.28 0.10 -3.39
N ASP A 88 1.50 -0.43 -3.54
CA ASP A 88 2.17 -0.60 -4.83
C ASP A 88 1.37 -1.55 -5.72
N TRP A 89 0.90 -2.69 -5.19
CA TRP A 89 0.09 -3.63 -5.96
C TRP A 89 -1.21 -2.98 -6.47
N ILE A 90 -1.92 -2.23 -5.64
CA ILE A 90 -3.14 -1.49 -6.03
C ILE A 90 -2.83 -0.44 -7.08
N LYS A 91 -1.76 0.32 -6.90
CA LYS A 91 -1.31 1.35 -7.83
C LYS A 91 -1.08 0.76 -9.23
N PHE A 92 -0.30 -0.30 -9.35
CA PHE A 92 0.05 -0.89 -10.64
C PHE A 92 -1.08 -1.72 -11.27
N THR A 93 -1.91 -2.37 -10.45
CA THR A 93 -2.92 -3.32 -10.95
C THR A 93 -4.30 -2.68 -11.14
N ILE A 94 -4.61 -1.62 -10.40
CA ILE A 94 -5.94 -1.00 -10.39
C ILE A 94 -5.86 0.45 -10.86
N ILE A 95 -5.02 1.28 -10.24
CA ILE A 95 -5.02 2.74 -10.51
C ILE A 95 -4.44 3.03 -11.89
N PHE A 96 -3.25 2.50 -12.20
CA PHE A 96 -2.60 2.72 -13.50
C PHE A 96 -3.29 2.00 -14.65
N LYS A 97 -4.27 1.15 -14.37
CA LYS A 97 -5.12 0.49 -15.36
C LYS A 97 -6.47 1.18 -15.55
N ASP A 98 -6.70 2.31 -14.87
CA ASP A 98 -7.91 3.09 -15.09
C ASP A 98 -7.75 3.95 -16.36
N PRO A 99 -8.75 3.95 -17.27
CA PRO A 99 -8.65 4.68 -18.54
C PRO A 99 -8.39 6.18 -18.40
N ALA A 100 -8.88 6.83 -17.34
CA ALA A 100 -8.63 8.26 -17.12
C ALA A 100 -7.16 8.52 -16.76
N VAL A 101 -6.59 7.64 -15.93
CA VAL A 101 -5.17 7.69 -15.54
C VAL A 101 -4.28 7.39 -16.74
N GLU A 102 -4.59 6.36 -17.53
CA GLU A 102 -3.83 6.00 -18.73
C GLU A 102 -3.82 7.14 -19.75
N ARG A 103 -4.97 7.80 -19.96
CA ARG A 103 -5.06 8.97 -20.84
C ARG A 103 -4.22 10.14 -20.32
N GLY A 104 -4.34 10.49 -19.03
CA GLY A 104 -3.54 11.57 -18.45
C GLY A 104 -2.03 11.31 -18.50
N GLN A 105 -1.61 10.06 -18.32
CA GLN A 105 -0.21 9.66 -18.46
C GLN A 105 0.27 9.72 -19.93
N TYR A 106 -0.59 9.38 -20.88
CA TYR A 106 -0.30 9.52 -22.30
C TYR A 106 -0.14 11.00 -22.70
N GLU A 107 -1.05 11.87 -22.27
CA GLU A 107 -0.96 13.32 -22.49
C GLU A 107 0.31 13.92 -21.87
N ASN A 108 0.71 13.46 -20.68
CA ASN A 108 1.98 13.85 -20.07
C ASN A 108 3.17 13.48 -20.94
N ARG A 109 3.15 12.31 -21.59
CA ARG A 109 4.21 11.87 -22.50
C ARG A 109 4.30 12.79 -23.72
N LEU A 110 3.17 13.09 -24.35
CA LEU A 110 3.12 14.01 -25.50
C LEU A 110 3.64 15.41 -25.13
N LYS A 111 3.20 15.96 -23.97
CA LYS A 111 3.70 17.25 -23.47
C LYS A 111 5.21 17.23 -23.23
N ALA A 112 5.73 16.15 -22.64
CA ALA A 112 7.15 16.01 -22.36
C ALA A 112 7.98 15.92 -23.66
N GLU A 113 7.49 15.21 -24.67
CA GLU A 113 8.10 15.15 -26.01
C GLU A 113 8.11 16.55 -26.67
N ASP A 114 6.96 17.24 -26.67
CA ASP A 114 6.85 18.61 -27.20
C ASP A 114 7.82 19.60 -26.53
N TRP A 115 7.98 19.51 -25.20
CA TRP A 115 8.89 20.40 -24.46
C TRP A 115 10.35 20.09 -24.74
N ALA A 116 10.70 18.82 -24.94
CA ALA A 116 12.04 18.42 -25.33
C ALA A 116 12.42 19.01 -26.70
N HIS A 117 11.47 19.01 -27.66
CA HIS A 117 11.69 19.60 -28.99
C HIS A 117 11.75 21.13 -28.99
N ARG A 118 11.08 21.80 -28.04
CA ARG A 118 10.98 23.27 -27.97
C ARG A 118 11.96 23.94 -27.00
N GLY A 119 12.85 23.19 -26.34
CA GLY A 119 13.86 23.74 -25.42
C GLY A 119 13.30 24.45 -24.18
N THR A 120 12.04 24.18 -23.79
CA THR A 120 11.31 24.90 -22.72
C THR A 120 11.04 24.02 -21.49
N ALA A 121 11.93 23.05 -21.22
CA ALA A 121 11.74 21.97 -20.25
C ALA A 121 11.53 22.40 -18.78
N GLN A 122 11.85 23.65 -18.42
CA GLN A 122 12.12 24.00 -17.02
C GLN A 122 10.93 24.54 -16.20
N SER A 123 9.76 24.86 -16.80
CA SER A 123 8.71 25.64 -16.10
C SER A 123 7.31 25.01 -15.94
N ARG A 124 7.07 23.75 -16.31
CA ARG A 124 5.67 23.26 -16.49
C ARG A 124 5.29 21.95 -15.80
N LYS A 125 6.03 21.54 -14.76
CA LYS A 125 5.68 20.33 -13.98
C LYS A 125 4.26 20.39 -13.38
N ALA A 126 3.74 21.58 -13.11
CA ALA A 126 2.36 21.79 -12.65
C ALA A 126 1.30 21.46 -13.70
N ASP A 127 1.64 21.48 -14.99
CA ASP A 127 0.74 21.22 -16.12
C ASP A 127 0.62 19.72 -16.45
N LEU A 128 1.44 18.90 -15.80
CA LEU A 128 1.38 17.45 -15.93
C LEU A 128 0.26 16.90 -15.06
N TYR A 129 -0.52 16.00 -15.64
CA TYR A 129 -1.50 15.20 -14.92
C TYR A 129 -0.83 14.43 -13.77
N ASP A 130 -1.38 14.56 -12.57
CA ASP A 130 -0.95 13.82 -11.39
C ASP A 130 -2.15 13.07 -10.81
N TRP A 131 -2.18 11.76 -11.03
CA TRP A 131 -3.22 10.87 -10.51
C TRP A 131 -3.35 10.94 -8.97
N GLN A 132 -2.28 11.33 -8.26
CA GLN A 132 -2.32 11.47 -6.80
C GLN A 132 -3.18 12.66 -6.35
N ARG A 133 -3.43 13.62 -7.26
CA ARG A 133 -4.27 14.80 -7.02
C ARG A 133 -5.67 14.67 -7.62
N ASP A 134 -5.90 13.65 -8.44
CA ASP A 134 -7.19 13.40 -9.09
C ASP A 134 -8.16 12.68 -8.14
N GLU A 135 -8.71 13.45 -7.20
CA GLU A 135 -9.60 12.91 -6.17
C GLU A 135 -10.88 12.28 -6.77
N SER A 136 -11.31 12.72 -7.95
CA SER A 136 -12.47 12.14 -8.65
C SER A 136 -12.22 10.67 -9.05
N VAL A 137 -11.03 10.38 -9.59
CA VAL A 137 -10.61 9.03 -9.94
C VAL A 137 -10.39 8.21 -8.67
N LEU A 138 -9.73 8.79 -7.65
CA LEU A 138 -9.46 8.09 -6.41
C LEU A 138 -10.74 7.70 -5.67
N GLN A 139 -11.74 8.58 -5.56
CA GLN A 139 -13.04 8.29 -4.94
C GLN A 139 -13.80 7.17 -5.68
N ARG A 140 -13.72 7.14 -7.01
CA ARG A 140 -14.31 6.07 -7.82
C ARG A 140 -13.59 4.73 -7.62
N LEU A 141 -12.26 4.73 -7.46
CA LEU A 141 -11.47 3.50 -7.40
C LEU A 141 -11.35 2.90 -5.99
N ARG A 142 -11.22 3.70 -4.93
CA ARG A 142 -11.05 3.23 -3.54
C ARG A 142 -12.06 2.16 -3.10
N PRO A 143 -13.37 2.26 -3.41
CA PRO A 143 -14.34 1.22 -3.06
C PRO A 143 -14.01 -0.17 -3.63
N ARG A 144 -13.32 -0.25 -4.78
CA ARG A 144 -13.01 -1.52 -5.45
C ARG A 144 -12.03 -2.39 -4.69
N TYR A 145 -11.14 -1.78 -3.89
CA TYR A 145 -10.10 -2.48 -3.13
C TYR A 145 -10.19 -2.25 -1.61
N ARG A 146 -11.23 -1.55 -1.13
CA ARG A 146 -11.52 -1.40 0.29
C ARG A 146 -11.50 -2.73 1.09
N PRO A 147 -12.03 -3.85 0.58
CA PRO A 147 -11.94 -5.13 1.30
C PRO A 147 -10.49 -5.62 1.55
N LEU A 148 -9.54 -5.27 0.70
CA LEU A 148 -8.12 -5.61 0.91
C LEU A 148 -7.54 -4.79 2.06
N ARG A 149 -7.82 -3.48 2.08
CA ARG A 149 -7.41 -2.53 3.13
C ARG A 149 -7.96 -2.99 4.49
N ASP A 150 -9.27 -3.20 4.57
CA ASP A 150 -9.95 -3.53 5.82
C ASP A 150 -9.45 -4.88 6.35
N ARG A 151 -9.22 -5.87 5.47
CA ARG A 151 -8.68 -7.17 5.86
C ARG A 151 -7.21 -7.12 6.29
N LEU A 152 -6.39 -6.26 5.68
CA LEU A 152 -5.00 -6.04 6.12
C LEU A 152 -4.98 -5.39 7.50
N MET A 153 -5.84 -4.38 7.70
CA MET A 153 -6.01 -3.70 8.99
C MET A 153 -6.44 -4.66 10.10
N GLU A 154 -7.37 -5.58 9.83
CA GLU A 154 -7.75 -6.64 10.78
C GLU A 154 -6.60 -7.61 11.07
N ALA A 155 -5.77 -7.92 10.06
CA ALA A 155 -4.71 -8.92 10.18
C ALA A 155 -3.49 -8.42 10.96
N ILE A 156 -3.05 -7.19 10.70
CA ILE A 156 -1.78 -6.64 11.18
C ILE A 156 -1.91 -5.20 11.72
N GLY A 157 -3.12 -4.68 11.91
CA GLY A 157 -3.36 -3.33 12.39
C GLY A 157 -3.14 -2.24 11.33
N ARG A 158 -3.43 -1.00 11.72
CA ARG A 158 -3.20 0.22 10.95
C ARG A 158 -1.69 0.47 10.74
N PRO A 159 -1.29 1.07 9.61
CA PRO A 159 0.08 1.56 9.48
C PRO A 159 0.29 2.71 10.48
N ARG A 160 1.47 2.79 11.07
CA ARG A 160 1.88 3.90 11.95
C ARG A 160 3.07 4.61 11.35
N GLN A 161 3.26 5.87 11.72
CA GLN A 161 4.40 6.65 11.29
C GLN A 161 5.74 5.98 11.67
N ALA A 162 5.85 5.50 12.92
CA ALA A 162 7.00 4.76 13.43
C ALA A 162 7.39 3.49 12.63
N ASP A 163 6.46 2.92 11.86
CA ASP A 163 6.78 1.79 10.97
C ASP A 163 7.69 2.23 9.82
N PHE A 164 7.44 3.42 9.28
CA PHE A 164 8.18 3.96 8.13
C PHE A 164 9.50 4.59 8.56
N ASP A 165 9.55 5.16 9.76
CA ASP A 165 10.79 5.76 10.28
C ASP A 165 11.86 4.70 10.53
N ARG A 166 11.44 3.53 11.01
CA ARG A 166 12.34 2.36 11.14
C ARG A 166 12.69 1.75 9.79
N LEU A 167 11.76 1.77 8.83
CA LEU A 167 11.98 1.21 7.50
C LEU A 167 12.93 2.07 6.65
N TYR A 168 12.89 3.38 6.86
CA TYR A 168 13.70 4.38 6.17
C TYR A 168 14.43 5.22 7.21
N PRO A 169 15.42 4.64 7.91
CA PRO A 169 16.21 5.37 8.88
C PRO A 169 16.96 6.49 8.15
N ASN A 170 16.99 7.68 8.75
CA ASN A 170 17.75 8.79 8.22
C ASN A 170 18.98 9.01 9.08
N GLU A 171 20.16 8.99 8.47
CA GLU A 171 21.42 9.29 9.15
C GLU A 171 21.74 10.79 9.15
N TYR A 172 21.07 11.59 8.29
CA TYR A 172 21.52 12.96 7.97
C TYR A 172 20.43 14.05 7.91
N ASP A 173 19.13 13.72 8.04
CA ASP A 173 18.08 14.76 8.12
C ASP A 173 17.68 15.04 9.57
N ASP A 174 17.36 16.31 9.84
CA ASP A 174 16.92 16.86 11.12
C ASP A 174 15.85 16.01 11.85
N ILE A 175 15.79 16.21 13.17
CA ILE A 175 14.89 15.54 14.12
C ILE A 175 13.42 15.69 13.66
N GLY A 176 12.88 14.65 13.02
CA GLY A 176 11.43 14.53 12.75
C GLY A 176 11.00 14.07 11.35
N PHE A 177 11.42 12.86 10.94
CA PHE A 177 10.95 12.08 9.75
C PHE A 177 11.80 12.19 8.48
N SER A 178 12.25 11.02 7.98
CA SER A 178 12.91 10.87 6.68
C SER A 178 12.01 11.32 5.53
N ASP A 179 12.55 12.07 4.56
CA ASP A 179 11.86 12.41 3.30
C ASP A 179 11.29 11.18 2.59
N ALA A 180 12.00 10.05 2.65
CA ALA A 180 11.53 8.80 2.10
C ALA A 180 10.30 8.27 2.86
N ALA A 181 10.32 8.32 4.20
CA ALA A 181 9.18 7.93 5.03
C ALA A 181 7.95 8.82 4.77
N ARG A 182 8.13 10.15 4.70
CA ARG A 182 7.07 11.11 4.38
C ARG A 182 6.42 10.81 3.03
N LYS A 183 7.24 10.54 2.02
CA LYS A 183 6.77 10.18 0.67
C LYS A 183 5.90 8.91 0.69
N ARG A 184 6.29 7.88 1.44
CA ARG A 184 5.52 6.63 1.55
C ARG A 184 4.22 6.80 2.31
N ILE A 185 4.24 7.55 3.41
CA ILE A 185 3.03 7.89 4.17
C ILE A 185 2.05 8.67 3.29
N LYS A 186 2.54 9.64 2.52
CA LYS A 186 1.71 10.40 1.56
C LYS A 186 1.09 9.48 0.51
N GLU A 187 1.88 8.59 -0.08
CA GLU A 187 1.39 7.61 -1.07
C GLU A 187 0.29 6.71 -0.48
N LEU A 188 0.48 6.23 0.75
CA LEU A 188 -0.54 5.44 1.46
C LEU A 188 -1.84 6.20 1.65
N LYS A 189 -1.78 7.47 2.11
CA LYS A 189 -2.96 8.33 2.26
C LYS A 189 -3.68 8.55 0.93
N VAL A 190 -2.94 8.77 -0.15
CA VAL A 190 -3.52 8.92 -1.49
C VAL A 190 -4.25 7.64 -1.91
N VAL A 191 -3.61 6.49 -1.78
CA VAL A 191 -4.17 5.19 -2.21
C VAL A 191 -5.37 4.80 -1.36
N PHE A 192 -5.28 4.86 -0.04
CA PHE A 192 -6.30 4.27 0.84
C PHE A 192 -7.25 5.26 1.52
N GLY A 193 -6.97 6.55 1.42
CA GLY A 193 -7.61 7.61 2.21
C GLY A 193 -6.77 8.02 3.42
N SER A 194 -6.95 9.26 3.88
CA SER A 194 -6.24 9.79 5.06
C SER A 194 -6.65 9.10 6.36
N ASP A 195 -7.82 8.45 6.37
CA ASP A 195 -8.41 7.73 7.51
C ASP A 195 -7.66 6.46 7.91
N ILE A 196 -6.64 6.03 7.16
CA ILE A 196 -5.89 4.81 7.46
C ILE A 196 -4.97 4.93 8.66
N PHE A 197 -4.41 6.12 8.89
CA PHE A 197 -3.63 6.44 10.08
C PHE A 197 -4.59 6.83 11.21
N GLY A 198 -4.26 6.54 12.48
CA GLY A 198 -5.14 6.88 13.61
C GLY A 198 -5.27 8.40 13.80
N GLU A 199 -6.38 8.85 14.42
CA GLU A 199 -6.52 10.23 14.88
C GLU A 199 -5.40 10.54 15.89
N GLY A 200 -4.60 11.57 15.62
CA GLY A 200 -3.47 11.99 16.48
C GLY A 200 -2.10 11.41 16.12
N GLU A 201 -1.99 10.46 15.17
CA GLU A 201 -0.69 9.93 14.71
C GLU A 201 -0.09 10.73 13.52
N VAL A 202 -0.75 11.79 13.08
CA VAL A 202 -0.25 12.70 12.05
C VAL A 202 -0.10 14.07 12.71
N VAL A 203 1.13 14.45 13.01
CA VAL A 203 1.43 15.84 13.40
C VAL A 203 1.03 16.72 12.20
N PRO A 204 0.12 17.71 12.37
CA PRO A 204 -0.12 18.71 11.36
C PRO A 204 1.20 19.43 11.07
N ASN A 205 1.59 19.56 9.80
CA ASN A 205 2.77 20.34 9.46
C ASN A 205 2.56 21.78 9.94
N ALA A 206 3.56 22.33 10.64
CA ALA A 206 3.61 23.74 11.06
C ALA A 206 3.74 24.74 9.89
N TYR A 207 3.50 24.29 8.65
CA TYR A 207 3.65 25.08 7.42
C TYR A 207 2.41 25.02 6.52
N ASP A 208 1.27 24.51 7.02
CA ASP A 208 -0.02 24.61 6.32
C ASP A 208 -0.79 25.89 6.71
N THR A 209 -0.06 27.00 6.93
CA THR A 209 -0.59 28.38 6.96
C THR A 209 0.20 29.26 5.99
#